data_AF-C7R1L6-F1
#
_entry.id   AF-C7R1L6-F1
#
_cell.length_a   1.000
_cell.length_b   1.000
_cell.length_c   1.000
_cell.angle_alpha   90.00
_cell.angle_beta   90.00
_cell.angle_gamma   90.00
#
_symmetry.space_group_name_H-M   'P 1'
#
loop_
_entity.id
_entity.type
_entity.pdbx_description
1 polymer ?
#
loop_
_entity_poly.entity_id
_entity_poly.type
_entity_poly.pdbx_seq_one_letter_code
_entity_poly.pdbx_strand_id
1 'polypeptide(L)'
;MHMRHARPTGPSWIAVALPLALSTLLISGAAVVATGVLDAPSGQAQAPDLIVPPGRIPQHYTDPELISAGEDLAAAERDAREDAAQRLAEEKAKEKKAAKQTEAKKKAAAEKKRAAEEQHAANNSAETPTTGSVAAGTRDARATILPETGVLDTASRSAVRDAFRTRVAQHLVDEPQPQVSGCTVAPTSNATRERALSAVNFSRALVGLSPVTFSADYNERSEQAALVQHIQGFLSHSPTDGDCDLPVGVRTSGEANLSMGTHGARNILAYLEDSGDNNAPVGHRKHILNPGQQEMGIGFAGQYGALYVFGETSSNNPTPEWIPWPSAGYFPTDMEPQGRWSITTTQRDVDFSAATVTVTQGSTSRTADIIYRDAGNARYGDQAGVTFTVPESMRTVTADGEARITVTLSGVRSQSGTLPEETYTVVLFNAH
;
A
#
# COMPACT_ATOMS: atom_id res chain seq x y z
N MET A 1 -17.24 66.89 29.98
CA MET A 1 -16.59 68.07 29.36
C MET A 1 -16.02 67.58 28.02
N HIS A 2 -16.69 67.89 26.89
CA HIS A 2 -16.23 67.74 25.47
C HIS A 2 -15.86 66.30 24.99
N MET A 3 -16.06 65.78 23.78
CA MET A 3 -16.64 66.09 22.45
C MET A 3 -16.71 64.71 21.72
N ARG A 4 -17.83 64.27 21.14
CA ARG A 4 -18.16 64.19 19.68
C ARG A 4 -17.06 63.82 18.66
N HIS A 5 -17.41 62.82 17.82
CA HIS A 5 -17.09 62.59 16.38
C HIS A 5 -15.63 62.23 16.01
N ALA A 6 -15.27 61.42 14.99
CA ALA A 6 -15.93 60.76 13.86
C ALA A 6 -15.00 59.65 13.28
N ARG A 7 -15.53 58.74 12.44
CA ARG A 7 -14.76 58.05 11.37
C ARG A 7 -14.37 59.08 10.30
N PRO A 8 -13.27 58.91 9.52
CA PRO A 8 -13.37 58.21 8.23
C PRO A 8 -12.08 57.54 7.67
N THR A 9 -12.30 56.69 6.65
CA THR A 9 -11.51 56.43 5.42
C THR A 9 -10.05 55.95 5.51
N GLY A 10 -9.79 54.79 4.88
CA GLY A 10 -8.43 54.31 4.55
C GLY A 10 -7.82 54.99 3.32
N PRO A 11 -6.71 54.45 2.81
CA PRO A 11 -6.40 54.55 1.40
C PRO A 11 -5.99 53.21 0.75
N SER A 12 -6.29 53.18 -0.54
CA SER A 12 -6.07 52.17 -1.58
C SER A 12 -4.61 52.10 -2.10
N TRP A 13 -4.43 51.20 -3.07
CA TRP A 13 -3.38 51.07 -4.11
C TRP A 13 -2.16 50.22 -3.66
N ILE A 14 -1.62 49.27 -4.43
CA ILE A 14 -1.48 49.15 -5.90
C ILE A 14 -1.50 47.66 -6.30
N ALA A 15 -2.33 47.32 -7.30
CA ALA A 15 -2.21 46.09 -8.07
C ALA A 15 -1.15 46.28 -9.16
N VAL A 16 -0.18 45.37 -9.25
CA VAL A 16 0.72 45.27 -10.41
C VAL A 16 0.25 44.08 -11.23
N ALA A 17 -0.37 44.39 -12.37
CA ALA A 17 -0.56 43.48 -13.48
C ALA A 17 0.62 43.64 -14.45
N LEU A 18 1.05 42.53 -15.06
CA LEU A 18 1.50 42.36 -16.48
C LEU A 18 2.30 41.05 -16.61
N PRO A 19 2.43 40.44 -17.82
CA PRO A 19 1.40 40.11 -18.81
C PRO A 19 1.46 38.62 -19.21
N LEU A 20 0.38 38.14 -19.83
CA LEU A 20 0.35 36.92 -20.61
C LEU A 20 1.34 37.00 -21.78
N ALA A 21 2.13 35.94 -21.97
CA ALA A 21 2.73 35.59 -23.25
C ALA A 21 2.30 34.15 -23.60
N LEU A 22 1.31 34.05 -24.49
CA LEU A 22 1.02 32.84 -25.24
C LEU A 22 2.24 32.52 -26.12
N SER A 23 2.74 31.29 -26.04
CA SER A 23 3.54 30.69 -27.11
C SER A 23 2.87 29.37 -27.51
N THR A 24 2.11 29.45 -28.59
CA THR A 24 1.63 28.32 -29.37
C THR A 24 2.81 27.64 -30.05
N LEU A 25 3.04 26.35 -29.77
CA LEU A 25 3.76 25.48 -30.70
C LEU A 25 2.84 24.32 -31.11
N LEU A 26 2.39 24.40 -32.36
CA LEU A 26 1.78 23.32 -33.12
C LEU A 26 2.84 22.24 -33.37
N ILE A 27 2.59 21.01 -32.96
CA ILE A 27 3.10 19.82 -33.66
C ILE A 27 1.94 18.86 -33.87
N SER A 28 1.49 18.82 -35.11
CA SER A 28 0.61 17.81 -35.69
C SER A 28 1.29 16.44 -35.69
N GLY A 29 0.56 15.37 -35.36
CA GLY A 29 1.04 14.01 -35.51
C GLY A 29 -0.13 13.03 -35.44
N ALA A 30 -0.62 12.64 -36.61
CA ALA A 30 -1.82 11.86 -36.82
C ALA A 30 -1.74 10.44 -36.22
N ALA A 31 -2.87 10.00 -35.68
CA ALA A 31 -3.15 8.60 -35.44
C ALA A 31 -3.17 7.82 -36.77
N VAL A 32 -2.42 6.72 -36.83
CA VAL A 32 -2.67 5.65 -37.79
C VAL A 32 -3.02 4.40 -36.99
N VAL A 33 -4.29 4.03 -37.10
CA VAL A 33 -4.80 2.71 -36.76
C VAL A 33 -4.32 1.75 -37.83
N ALA A 34 -3.59 0.70 -37.44
CA ALA A 34 -3.37 -0.46 -38.28
C ALA A 34 -3.77 -1.72 -37.50
N THR A 35 -4.96 -2.20 -37.81
CA THR A 35 -5.43 -3.56 -37.53
C THR A 35 -4.59 -4.57 -38.31
N GLY A 36 -4.12 -5.64 -37.65
CA GLY A 36 -3.45 -6.74 -38.32
C GLY A 36 -3.03 -7.84 -37.35
N VAL A 37 -3.97 -8.75 -37.07
CA VAL A 37 -3.68 -10.12 -36.59
C VAL A 37 -2.79 -10.79 -37.64
N LEU A 38 -1.69 -11.45 -37.23
CA LEU A 38 -1.16 -12.67 -37.86
C LEU A 38 -0.02 -13.26 -37.00
N ASP A 39 0.05 -14.59 -37.03
CA ASP A 39 0.69 -15.52 -36.10
C ASP A 39 2.21 -15.39 -35.87
N ALA A 40 2.63 -15.79 -34.67
CA ALA A 40 4.02 -16.05 -34.31
C ALA A 40 4.48 -17.44 -34.80
N PRO A 41 5.74 -17.56 -35.23
CA PRO A 41 6.51 -18.77 -34.98
C PRO A 41 7.79 -18.48 -34.19
N SER A 42 8.07 -19.44 -33.32
CA SER A 42 9.29 -19.66 -32.55
C SER A 42 10.59 -19.47 -33.35
N GLY A 43 11.55 -18.77 -32.76
CA GLY A 43 12.95 -18.77 -33.23
C GLY A 43 13.85 -18.00 -32.28
N GLN A 44 14.72 -18.71 -31.56
CA GLN A 44 15.84 -18.15 -30.80
C GLN A 44 16.77 -17.36 -31.72
N ALA A 45 17.15 -16.14 -31.33
CA ALA A 45 18.16 -15.36 -32.04
C ALA A 45 19.29 -14.96 -31.07
N GLN A 46 20.50 -15.44 -31.41
CA GLN A 46 21.79 -15.10 -30.82
C GLN A 46 22.19 -13.66 -31.15
N ALA A 47 22.96 -13.05 -30.24
CA ALA A 47 23.57 -11.73 -30.39
C ALA A 47 24.62 -11.68 -31.51
N PRO A 48 24.82 -10.53 -32.19
CA PRO A 48 25.82 -10.41 -33.24
C PRO A 48 27.21 -10.02 -32.70
N ASP A 49 28.22 -10.71 -33.24
CA ASP A 49 29.66 -10.46 -33.09
C ASP A 49 30.09 -9.11 -33.69
N LEU A 50 30.88 -8.35 -32.91
CA LEU A 50 31.59 -7.16 -33.38
C LEU A 50 33.01 -7.54 -33.83
N ILE A 51 33.24 -7.39 -35.13
CA ILE A 51 34.53 -7.57 -35.82
C ILE A 51 35.46 -6.39 -35.47
N VAL A 52 36.66 -6.67 -34.94
CA VAL A 52 37.77 -5.71 -34.76
C VAL A 52 38.93 -6.09 -35.69
N PRO A 53 39.53 -5.16 -36.45
CA PRO A 53 40.61 -5.48 -37.40
C PRO A 53 41.99 -5.61 -36.71
N PRO A 54 42.96 -6.35 -37.31
CA PRO A 54 44.21 -6.69 -36.64
C PRO A 54 45.30 -5.64 -36.88
N GLY A 55 46.07 -5.31 -35.84
CA GLY A 55 47.24 -4.44 -35.99
C GLY A 55 48.13 -4.35 -34.74
N ARG A 56 49.30 -5.03 -34.82
CA ARG A 56 50.51 -4.95 -33.97
C ARG A 56 50.45 -5.44 -32.52
N ILE A 57 51.05 -6.61 -32.33
CA ILE A 57 51.62 -7.10 -31.07
C ILE A 57 52.96 -6.38 -30.82
N PRO A 58 53.20 -5.75 -29.65
CA PRO A 58 54.53 -5.61 -29.10
C PRO A 58 54.84 -6.80 -28.19
N GLN A 59 56.11 -7.19 -28.22
CA GLN A 59 56.67 -8.39 -27.62
C GLN A 59 56.51 -8.47 -26.09
N HIS A 60 56.38 -9.71 -25.63
CA HIS A 60 56.67 -10.25 -24.29
C HIS A 60 57.19 -9.28 -23.23
N TYR A 61 56.35 -9.01 -22.23
CA TYR A 61 56.79 -8.62 -20.89
C TYR A 61 56.68 -9.88 -20.00
N THR A 62 57.76 -10.65 -19.91
CA THR A 62 57.88 -11.73 -18.91
C THR A 62 58.48 -11.12 -17.66
N ASP A 63 57.66 -10.44 -16.87
CA ASP A 63 58.01 -10.04 -15.52
C ASP A 63 57.46 -11.09 -14.53
N PRO A 64 58.31 -11.88 -13.87
CA PRO A 64 57.88 -12.93 -12.94
C PRO A 64 57.03 -12.41 -11.77
N GLU A 65 57.20 -11.15 -11.36
CA GLU A 65 56.46 -10.57 -10.23
C GLU A 65 54.98 -10.27 -10.56
N LEU A 66 54.67 -9.91 -11.82
CA LEU A 66 53.28 -9.63 -12.26
C LEU A 66 52.47 -10.91 -12.51
N ILE A 67 53.13 -12.00 -12.90
CA ILE A 67 52.48 -13.31 -13.06
C ILE A 67 52.16 -13.91 -11.68
N SER A 68 53.11 -13.84 -10.73
CA SER A 68 52.88 -14.24 -9.33
C SER A 68 51.75 -13.43 -8.68
N ALA A 69 51.72 -12.10 -8.86
CA ALA A 69 50.66 -11.26 -8.30
C ALA A 69 49.27 -11.60 -8.88
N GLY A 70 49.17 -12.00 -10.15
CA GLY A 70 47.91 -12.44 -10.76
C GLY A 70 47.43 -13.81 -10.28
N GLU A 71 48.35 -14.74 -10.02
CA GLU A 71 48.04 -16.06 -9.45
C GLU A 71 47.63 -15.95 -7.98
N ASP A 72 48.27 -15.05 -7.21
CA ASP A 72 47.94 -14.75 -5.81
C ASP A 72 46.57 -14.07 -5.67
N LEU A 73 46.23 -13.15 -6.59
CA LEU A 73 44.90 -12.52 -6.62
C LEU A 73 43.80 -13.53 -6.96
N ALA A 74 44.05 -14.42 -7.94
CA ALA A 74 43.12 -15.47 -8.31
C ALA A 74 42.96 -16.54 -7.20
N ALA A 75 43.98 -16.77 -6.38
CA ALA A 75 43.88 -17.61 -5.19
C ALA A 75 43.04 -16.95 -4.09
N ALA A 76 43.30 -15.67 -3.79
CA ALA A 76 42.54 -14.91 -2.80
C ALA A 76 41.04 -14.80 -3.16
N GLU A 77 40.70 -14.66 -4.45
CA GLU A 77 39.31 -14.66 -4.92
C GLU A 77 38.62 -16.03 -4.79
N ARG A 78 39.37 -17.14 -4.95
CA ARG A 78 38.82 -18.50 -4.73
C ARG A 78 38.55 -18.74 -3.26
N ASP A 79 39.49 -18.39 -2.39
CA ASP A 79 39.35 -18.55 -0.94
C ASP A 79 38.19 -17.70 -0.41
N ALA A 80 38.04 -16.45 -0.88
CA ALA A 80 36.92 -15.59 -0.51
C ALA A 80 35.55 -16.15 -0.96
N ARG A 81 35.50 -16.82 -2.12
CA ARG A 81 34.28 -17.49 -2.61
C ARG A 81 33.94 -18.74 -1.79
N GLU A 82 34.94 -19.51 -1.38
CA GLU A 82 34.75 -20.69 -0.56
C GLU A 82 34.28 -20.32 0.86
N ASP A 83 34.88 -19.29 1.45
CA ASP A 83 34.44 -18.69 2.72
C ASP A 83 33.00 -18.16 2.65
N ALA A 84 32.63 -17.48 1.56
CA ALA A 84 31.28 -16.99 1.35
C ALA A 84 30.27 -18.15 1.19
N ALA A 85 30.65 -19.21 0.48
CA ALA A 85 29.83 -20.41 0.33
C ALA A 85 29.62 -21.14 1.67
N GLN A 86 30.66 -21.20 2.50
CA GLN A 86 30.57 -21.81 3.83
C GLN A 86 29.65 -21.01 4.77
N ARG A 87 29.77 -19.66 4.79
CA ARG A 87 28.87 -18.80 5.57
C ARG A 87 27.41 -18.95 5.15
N LEU A 88 27.15 -19.01 3.84
CA LEU A 88 25.80 -19.22 3.30
C LEU A 88 25.23 -20.60 3.68
N ALA A 89 26.08 -21.64 3.71
CA ALA A 89 25.67 -22.98 4.14
C ALA A 89 25.32 -23.03 5.63
N GLU A 90 26.10 -22.34 6.48
CA GLU A 90 25.83 -22.21 7.91
C GLU A 90 24.55 -21.44 8.22
N GLU A 91 24.28 -20.37 7.47
CA GLU A 91 23.05 -19.58 7.58
C GLU A 91 21.81 -20.40 7.20
N LYS A 92 21.85 -21.10 6.06
CA LYS A 92 20.79 -22.03 5.65
C LYS A 92 20.56 -23.15 6.66
N ALA A 93 21.61 -23.63 7.33
CA ALA A 93 21.48 -24.62 8.39
C ALA A 93 20.80 -24.05 9.65
N LYS A 94 21.11 -22.79 10.02
CA LYS A 94 20.45 -22.07 11.12
C LYS A 94 18.97 -21.83 10.82
N GLU A 95 18.64 -21.39 9.62
CA GLU A 95 17.25 -21.20 9.16
C GLU A 95 16.46 -22.51 9.20
N LYS A 96 17.03 -23.61 8.69
CA LYS A 96 16.38 -24.93 8.72
C LYS A 96 16.14 -25.43 10.16
N LYS A 97 17.05 -25.12 11.08
CA LYS A 97 16.89 -25.43 12.51
C LYS A 97 15.80 -24.57 13.16
N ALA A 98 15.75 -23.28 12.84
CA ALA A 98 14.72 -22.36 13.32
C ALA A 98 13.33 -22.75 12.79
N ALA A 99 13.21 -23.12 11.51
CA ALA A 99 11.97 -23.59 10.90
C ALA A 99 11.43 -24.85 11.61
N LYS A 100 12.31 -25.84 11.88
CA LYS A 100 11.94 -27.04 12.65
C LYS A 100 11.47 -26.73 14.08
N GLN A 101 12.10 -25.75 14.74
CA GLN A 101 11.69 -25.32 16.09
C GLN A 101 10.32 -24.62 16.07
N THR A 102 10.07 -23.78 15.07
CA THR A 102 8.78 -23.12 14.87
C THR A 102 7.67 -24.14 14.59
N GLU A 103 7.93 -25.13 13.75
CA GLU A 103 6.98 -26.22 13.46
C GLU A 103 6.67 -27.07 14.70
N ALA A 104 7.69 -27.41 15.50
CA ALA A 104 7.50 -28.10 16.77
C ALA A 104 6.66 -27.28 17.77
N LYS A 105 6.88 -25.96 17.85
CA LYS A 105 6.07 -25.06 18.69
C LYS A 105 4.62 -24.98 18.21
N LYS A 106 4.38 -24.90 16.91
CA LYS A 106 3.02 -24.91 16.33
C LYS A 106 2.29 -26.21 16.64
N LYS A 107 2.96 -27.36 16.53
CA LYS A 107 2.38 -28.67 16.88
C LYS A 107 2.03 -28.77 18.36
N ALA A 108 2.91 -28.31 19.25
CA ALA A 108 2.64 -28.28 20.69
C ALA A 108 1.48 -27.33 21.06
N ALA A 109 1.34 -26.20 20.37
CA ALA A 109 0.22 -25.27 20.56
C ALA A 109 -1.11 -25.89 20.08
N ALA A 110 -1.10 -26.60 18.95
CA ALA A 110 -2.28 -27.30 18.43
C ALA A 110 -2.74 -28.43 19.37
N GLU A 111 -1.81 -29.17 19.98
CA GLU A 111 -2.13 -30.21 20.97
C GLU A 111 -2.73 -29.62 22.26
N LYS A 112 -2.20 -28.48 22.74
CA LYS A 112 -2.79 -27.74 23.88
C LYS A 112 -4.18 -27.21 23.58
N LYS A 113 -4.40 -26.70 22.36
CA LYS A 113 -5.71 -26.22 21.90
C LYS A 113 -6.73 -27.36 21.86
N ARG A 114 -6.35 -28.52 21.29
CA ARG A 114 -7.23 -29.70 21.26
C ARG A 114 -7.60 -30.18 22.66
N ALA A 115 -6.65 -30.20 23.58
CA ALA A 115 -6.91 -30.55 24.98
C ALA A 115 -7.87 -29.55 25.67
N ALA A 116 -7.76 -28.26 25.39
CA ALA A 116 -8.66 -27.23 25.92
C ALA A 116 -10.08 -27.32 25.32
N GLU A 117 -10.20 -27.63 24.03
CA GLU A 117 -11.47 -27.82 23.33
C GLU A 117 -12.20 -29.09 23.82
N GLU A 118 -11.49 -30.19 24.06
CA GLU A 118 -12.03 -31.41 24.67
C GLU A 118 -12.54 -31.14 26.10
N GLN A 119 -11.85 -30.29 26.87
CA GLN A 119 -12.28 -29.86 28.20
C GLN A 119 -13.52 -28.96 28.17
N HIS A 120 -13.65 -28.11 27.15
CA HIS A 120 -14.80 -27.21 26.98
C HIS A 120 -16.06 -27.96 26.47
N ALA A 121 -15.88 -29.01 25.66
CA ALA A 121 -16.97 -29.88 25.21
C ALA A 121 -17.53 -30.73 26.36
N ALA A 122 -16.67 -31.17 27.29
CA ALA A 122 -17.10 -31.89 28.49
C ALA A 122 -17.95 -31.01 29.45
N ASN A 123 -17.66 -29.71 29.52
CA ASN A 123 -18.40 -28.78 30.39
C ASN A 123 -19.76 -28.33 29.83
N ASN A 124 -19.96 -28.36 28.51
CA ASN A 124 -21.20 -27.90 27.85
C ASN A 124 -22.27 -28.99 27.65
N SER A 125 -22.01 -30.25 28.02
CA SER A 125 -22.97 -31.35 27.86
C SER A 125 -24.00 -31.45 29.00
N ALA A 126 -24.11 -30.43 29.87
CA ALA A 126 -24.91 -30.47 31.10
C ALA A 126 -26.19 -29.61 31.11
N GLU A 127 -26.54 -28.90 30.04
CA GLU A 127 -27.80 -28.13 30.00
C GLU A 127 -28.56 -28.32 28.67
N THR A 128 -29.72 -28.98 28.76
CA THR A 128 -30.70 -29.09 27.67
C THR A 128 -31.72 -27.96 27.78
N PRO A 129 -32.08 -27.28 26.68
CA PRO A 129 -33.45 -26.78 26.57
C PRO A 129 -34.15 -27.12 25.24
N THR A 130 -35.46 -27.20 25.40
CA THR A 130 -36.55 -27.53 24.48
C THR A 130 -36.73 -26.58 23.29
N THR A 131 -37.29 -27.16 22.22
CA THR A 131 -37.64 -26.58 20.93
C THR A 131 -38.75 -25.52 20.97
N GLY A 132 -38.58 -24.45 20.17
CA GLY A 132 -39.61 -23.48 19.82
C GLY A 132 -39.26 -22.74 18.53
N SER A 133 -40.09 -22.91 17.50
CA SER A 133 -40.02 -22.29 16.16
C SER A 133 -40.68 -20.91 16.14
N VAL A 134 -40.08 -19.87 15.51
CA VAL A 134 -40.75 -18.80 14.71
C VAL A 134 -39.76 -18.02 13.82
N ALA A 135 -40.11 -17.92 12.53
CA ALA A 135 -39.97 -16.88 11.47
C ALA A 135 -38.79 -15.90 11.30
N ALA A 136 -38.65 -15.52 10.02
CA ALA A 136 -37.68 -14.65 9.35
C ALA A 136 -37.40 -13.27 9.98
N GLY A 137 -36.11 -12.91 10.00
CA GLY A 137 -35.59 -11.60 10.36
C GLY A 137 -34.16 -11.39 9.83
N THR A 138 -33.89 -10.16 9.43
CA THR A 138 -32.60 -9.53 9.04
C THR A 138 -31.35 -10.18 9.61
N ARG A 139 -30.38 -10.50 8.74
CA ARG A 139 -29.04 -10.97 9.14
C ARG A 139 -28.24 -9.81 9.71
N ASP A 140 -28.36 -9.64 11.02
CA ASP A 140 -27.37 -8.93 11.84
C ASP A 140 -26.12 -9.83 11.87
N ALA A 141 -25.11 -9.48 11.09
CA ALA A 141 -23.88 -10.27 10.95
C ALA A 141 -23.01 -10.12 12.20
N ARG A 142 -23.42 -10.75 13.29
CA ARG A 142 -22.63 -10.86 14.51
C ARG A 142 -21.63 -12.00 14.37
N ALA A 143 -20.53 -11.76 13.68
CA ALA A 143 -19.40 -12.68 13.64
C ALA A 143 -18.54 -12.50 14.89
N THR A 144 -18.86 -13.22 15.97
CA THR A 144 -17.95 -13.37 17.11
C THR A 144 -17.01 -14.54 16.80
N ILE A 145 -15.75 -14.26 16.42
CA ILE A 145 -14.70 -15.28 16.29
C ILE A 145 -13.54 -14.93 17.24
N LEU A 146 -13.14 -15.94 18.02
CA LEU A 146 -12.13 -15.92 19.09
C LEU A 146 -10.69 -15.68 18.57
N PRO A 147 -9.76 -15.24 19.45
CA PRO A 147 -8.59 -14.46 19.06
C PRO A 147 -7.37 -15.33 18.73
N GLU A 148 -6.90 -15.27 17.48
CA GLU A 148 -5.48 -15.45 17.11
C GLU A 148 -5.14 -14.98 15.67
N THR A 149 -5.98 -14.15 15.05
CA THR A 149 -5.80 -13.62 13.69
C THR A 149 -6.06 -12.12 13.70
N GLY A 150 -5.51 -11.36 12.74
CA GLY A 150 -5.65 -9.91 12.62
C GLY A 150 -7.07 -9.37 12.37
N VAL A 151 -8.10 -9.96 12.99
CA VAL A 151 -9.49 -9.52 12.96
C VAL A 151 -9.69 -8.48 14.05
N LEU A 152 -9.77 -7.22 13.64
CA LEU A 152 -10.22 -6.13 14.50
C LEU A 152 -11.75 -6.10 14.48
N ASP A 153 -12.40 -6.15 15.65
CA ASP A 153 -13.84 -5.97 15.75
C ASP A 153 -14.20 -4.50 15.49
N THR A 154 -14.51 -4.17 14.23
CA THR A 154 -14.91 -2.81 13.85
C THR A 154 -16.31 -2.44 14.33
N ALA A 155 -17.11 -3.39 14.84
CA ALA A 155 -18.39 -3.07 15.48
C ALA A 155 -18.19 -2.56 16.93
N SER A 156 -16.99 -2.69 17.50
CA SER A 156 -16.67 -2.25 18.86
C SER A 156 -15.84 -0.96 18.85
N ARG A 157 -16.47 0.15 19.27
CA ARG A 157 -15.79 1.46 19.39
C ARG A 157 -14.52 1.38 20.23
N SER A 158 -14.57 0.69 21.36
CA SER A 158 -13.41 0.54 22.24
C SER A 158 -12.31 -0.28 21.59
N ALA A 159 -12.65 -1.38 20.89
CA ALA A 159 -11.64 -2.19 20.22
C ALA A 159 -10.89 -1.38 19.15
N VAL A 160 -11.63 -0.63 18.30
CA VAL A 160 -11.03 0.22 17.27
C VAL A 160 -10.21 1.34 17.89
N ARG A 161 -10.74 2.04 18.91
CA ARG A 161 -10.01 3.13 19.58
C ARG A 161 -8.71 2.65 20.20
N ASP A 162 -8.76 1.56 20.95
CA ASP A 162 -7.58 1.06 21.68
C ASP A 162 -6.53 0.53 20.70
N ALA A 163 -6.96 -0.14 19.63
CA ALA A 163 -6.08 -0.55 18.54
C ALA A 163 -5.49 0.65 17.78
N PHE A 164 -6.28 1.68 17.48
CA PHE A 164 -5.79 2.90 16.81
C PHE A 164 -4.74 3.61 17.67
N ARG A 165 -5.04 3.83 18.96
CA ARG A 165 -4.12 4.50 19.88
C ARG A 165 -2.78 3.79 20.00
N THR A 166 -2.81 2.45 20.05
CA THR A 166 -1.63 1.61 20.23
C THR A 166 -0.89 1.29 18.93
N ARG A 167 -1.54 1.30 17.77
CA ARG A 167 -0.91 0.87 16.50
C ARG A 167 -0.70 2.00 15.51
N VAL A 168 -1.29 3.17 15.76
CA VAL A 168 -1.17 4.35 14.88
C VAL A 168 -0.85 5.59 15.68
N ALA A 169 -1.74 6.04 16.57
CA ALA A 169 -1.63 7.36 17.18
C ALA A 169 -0.31 7.59 17.92
N GLN A 170 0.13 6.63 18.74
CA GLN A 170 1.42 6.71 19.44
C GLN A 170 2.65 6.65 18.52
N HIS A 171 2.46 6.26 17.26
CA HIS A 171 3.51 6.15 16.25
C HIS A 171 3.53 7.35 15.28
N LEU A 172 2.60 8.29 15.41
CA LEU A 172 2.59 9.55 14.65
C LEU A 172 3.58 10.54 15.29
N VAL A 173 4.87 10.25 15.11
CA VAL A 173 5.99 11.07 15.59
C VAL A 173 6.67 11.77 14.43
N ASP A 174 7.49 12.77 14.74
CA ASP A 174 8.39 13.37 13.76
C ASP A 174 9.60 12.45 13.56
N GLU A 175 9.72 11.92 12.36
CA GLU A 175 10.76 10.95 12.01
C GLU A 175 12.02 11.68 11.50
N PRO A 176 13.22 11.20 11.84
CA PRO A 176 14.44 11.69 11.23
C PRO A 176 14.49 11.29 9.75
N GLN A 177 14.87 12.23 8.89
CA GLN A 177 15.07 11.95 7.47
C GLN A 177 16.40 11.22 7.25
N PRO A 178 16.42 10.09 6.51
CA PRO A 178 17.68 9.47 6.13
C PRO A 178 18.53 10.42 5.29
N GLN A 179 19.79 10.59 5.66
CA GLN A 179 20.69 11.53 5.00
C GLN A 179 21.14 10.98 3.65
N VAL A 180 21.16 11.84 2.63
CA VAL A 180 21.66 11.52 1.29
C VAL A 180 23.02 12.18 1.09
N SER A 181 23.97 11.41 0.57
CA SER A 181 25.32 11.88 0.23
C SER A 181 25.71 11.35 -1.14
N GLY A 182 25.61 12.20 -2.16
CA GLY A 182 25.79 11.80 -3.56
C GLY A 182 24.85 10.67 -3.95
N CYS A 183 25.41 9.57 -4.46
CA CYS A 183 24.67 8.38 -4.90
C CYS A 183 24.39 7.37 -3.78
N THR A 184 24.38 7.80 -2.52
CA THR A 184 24.15 6.92 -1.36
C THR A 184 23.18 7.56 -0.37
N VAL A 185 22.47 6.70 0.37
CA VAL A 185 21.55 7.11 1.43
C VAL A 185 21.83 6.32 2.70
N ALA A 186 21.72 6.98 3.85
CA ALA A 186 21.76 6.30 5.14
C ALA A 186 20.55 5.36 5.27
N PRO A 187 20.67 4.21 5.96
CA PRO A 187 19.54 3.32 6.13
C PRO A 187 18.39 3.98 6.89
N THR A 188 17.16 3.67 6.49
CA THR A 188 15.95 3.96 7.25
C THR A 188 16.05 3.24 8.60
N SER A 189 15.72 3.93 9.69
CA SER A 189 15.80 3.32 11.03
C SER A 189 14.77 2.20 11.20
N ASN A 190 15.11 1.16 11.96
CA ASN A 190 14.16 0.08 12.27
C ASN A 190 12.91 0.60 12.98
N ALA A 191 13.05 1.59 13.88
CA ALA A 191 11.92 2.20 14.56
C ALA A 191 10.94 2.87 13.57
N THR A 192 11.45 3.58 12.56
CA THR A 192 10.62 4.18 11.51
C THR A 192 9.88 3.10 10.71
N ARG A 193 10.57 1.99 10.36
CA ARG A 193 9.95 0.86 9.65
C ARG A 193 8.88 0.16 10.48
N GLU A 194 9.13 -0.09 11.76
CA GLU A 194 8.17 -0.73 12.69
C GLU A 194 6.90 0.10 12.85
N ARG A 195 7.04 1.42 12.98
CA ARG A 195 5.89 2.34 13.06
C ARG A 195 5.07 2.36 11.77
N ALA A 196 5.73 2.39 10.61
CA ALA A 196 5.06 2.27 9.32
C ALA A 196 4.33 0.92 9.18
N LEU A 197 4.99 -0.19 9.52
CA LEU A 197 4.39 -1.53 9.46
C LEU A 197 3.16 -1.64 10.38
N SER A 198 3.23 -1.06 11.58
CA SER A 198 2.11 -1.01 12.53
C SER A 198 0.89 -0.30 11.93
N ALA A 199 1.11 0.85 11.25
CA ALA A 199 0.06 1.58 10.55
C ALA A 199 -0.50 0.82 9.34
N VAL A 200 0.34 0.16 8.53
CA VAL A 200 -0.10 -0.70 7.41
C VAL A 200 -1.01 -1.80 7.95
N ASN A 201 -0.56 -2.52 8.97
CA ASN A 201 -1.30 -3.65 9.51
C ASN A 201 -2.55 -3.25 10.28
N PHE A 202 -2.61 -2.05 10.87
CA PHE A 202 -3.85 -1.53 11.45
C PHE A 202 -4.88 -1.24 10.36
N SER A 203 -4.45 -0.59 9.29
CA SER A 203 -5.30 -0.27 8.12
C SER A 203 -5.86 -1.53 7.47
N ARG A 204 -5.02 -2.56 7.32
CA ARG A 204 -5.44 -3.89 6.82
C ARG A 204 -6.43 -4.56 7.77
N ALA A 205 -6.25 -4.45 9.07
CA ALA A 205 -7.18 -5.03 10.05
C ALA A 205 -8.56 -4.37 10.05
N LEU A 206 -8.67 -3.06 9.77
CA LEU A 206 -9.96 -2.35 9.65
C LEU A 206 -10.85 -2.94 8.55
N VAL A 207 -10.26 -3.48 7.49
CA VAL A 207 -10.98 -4.12 6.38
C VAL A 207 -10.89 -5.66 6.42
N GLY A 208 -10.50 -6.24 7.57
CA GLY A 208 -10.50 -7.69 7.77
C GLY A 208 -9.41 -8.46 7.01
N LEU A 209 -8.33 -7.79 6.61
CA LEU A 209 -7.22 -8.40 5.87
C LEU A 209 -6.11 -8.92 6.79
N SER A 210 -5.44 -9.98 6.35
CA SER A 210 -4.23 -10.51 7.02
C SER A 210 -3.14 -9.44 7.12
N PRO A 211 -2.35 -9.40 8.22
CA PRO A 211 -1.20 -8.53 8.30
C PRO A 211 -0.11 -8.95 7.30
N VAL A 212 0.74 -8.01 6.92
CA VAL A 212 1.98 -8.23 6.16
C VAL A 212 3.20 -8.11 7.06
N THR A 213 4.34 -8.55 6.53
CA THR A 213 5.68 -8.24 7.07
C THR A 213 6.45 -7.32 6.13
N PHE A 214 7.44 -6.61 6.66
CA PHE A 214 8.43 -5.95 5.81
C PHE A 214 9.66 -6.84 5.63
N SER A 215 10.04 -7.11 4.39
CA SER A 215 11.22 -7.92 4.07
C SER A 215 12.46 -7.03 3.97
N ALA A 216 13.64 -7.58 4.31
CA ALA A 216 14.89 -6.84 4.23
C ALA A 216 15.22 -6.44 2.78
N ASP A 217 15.03 -7.35 1.82
CA ASP A 217 15.24 -7.09 0.39
C ASP A 217 14.34 -5.95 -0.11
N TYR A 218 13.04 -5.99 0.19
CA TYR A 218 12.12 -4.95 -0.27
C TYR A 218 12.35 -3.61 0.42
N ASN A 219 12.84 -3.59 1.67
CA ASN A 219 13.26 -2.36 2.34
C ASN A 219 14.45 -1.72 1.61
N GLU A 220 15.50 -2.50 1.30
CA GLU A 220 16.68 -2.00 0.59
C GLU A 220 16.33 -1.45 -0.79
N ARG A 221 15.50 -2.19 -1.55
CA ARG A 221 15.01 -1.73 -2.86
C ARG A 221 14.21 -0.44 -2.77
N SER A 222 13.39 -0.30 -1.72
CA SER A 222 12.62 0.92 -1.48
C SER A 222 13.52 2.11 -1.15
N GLU A 223 14.63 1.91 -0.45
CA GLU A 223 15.61 2.98 -0.19
C GLU A 223 16.28 3.45 -1.47
N GLN A 224 16.63 2.52 -2.37
CA GLN A 224 17.18 2.87 -3.67
C GLN A 224 16.15 3.59 -4.55
N ALA A 225 14.89 3.17 -4.55
CA ALA A 225 13.84 3.89 -5.27
C ALA A 225 13.66 5.30 -4.70
N ALA A 226 13.56 5.45 -3.38
CA ALA A 226 13.48 6.76 -2.74
C ALA A 226 14.69 7.65 -3.08
N LEU A 227 15.90 7.07 -3.16
CA LEU A 227 17.11 7.78 -3.55
C LEU A 227 17.05 8.26 -5.01
N VAL A 228 16.53 7.45 -5.94
CA VAL A 228 16.28 7.89 -7.33
C VAL A 228 15.35 9.09 -7.37
N GLN A 229 14.23 9.04 -6.62
CA GLN A 229 13.29 10.17 -6.53
C GLN A 229 13.94 11.41 -5.91
N HIS A 230 14.81 11.21 -4.90
CA HIS A 230 15.56 12.28 -4.26
C HIS A 230 16.51 12.99 -5.22
N ILE A 231 17.31 12.22 -5.97
CA ILE A 231 18.32 12.75 -6.90
C ILE A 231 17.65 13.55 -8.01
N GLN A 232 16.55 13.06 -8.58
CA GLN A 232 15.85 13.78 -9.64
C GLN A 232 15.00 14.96 -9.14
N GLY A 233 14.62 14.96 -7.85
CA GLY A 233 13.89 16.06 -7.22
C GLY A 233 12.39 16.10 -7.51
N PHE A 234 11.81 15.00 -8.01
CA PHE A 234 10.36 14.84 -8.24
C PHE A 234 9.95 13.37 -8.20
N LEU A 235 8.64 13.10 -8.13
CA LEU A 235 8.09 11.73 -8.14
C LEU A 235 7.84 11.25 -9.58
N SER A 236 8.34 10.06 -9.91
CA SER A 236 8.08 9.34 -11.16
C SER A 236 8.15 7.84 -10.92
N HIS A 237 7.11 7.11 -11.36
CA HIS A 237 7.10 5.65 -11.39
C HIS A 237 7.94 5.06 -12.53
N SER A 238 8.37 5.88 -13.48
CA SER A 238 9.24 5.49 -14.59
C SER A 238 10.38 6.50 -14.73
N PRO A 239 11.24 6.63 -13.71
CA PRO A 239 12.41 7.48 -13.81
C PRO A 239 13.37 6.88 -14.85
N THR A 240 14.16 7.74 -15.49
CA THR A 240 15.30 7.27 -16.28
C THR A 240 16.53 7.13 -15.40
N ASP A 241 17.51 6.35 -15.84
CA ASP A 241 18.82 6.34 -15.19
C ASP A 241 19.40 7.77 -15.16
N GLY A 242 19.88 8.17 -13.98
CA GLY A 242 20.51 9.47 -13.76
C GLY A 242 22.02 9.34 -13.61
N ASP A 243 22.65 10.35 -13.00
CA ASP A 243 24.10 10.36 -12.75
C ASP A 243 24.57 9.25 -11.79
N CYS A 244 23.64 8.63 -11.06
CA CYS A 244 23.89 7.50 -10.17
C CYS A 244 23.42 6.20 -10.82
N ASP A 245 24.30 5.19 -10.86
CA ASP A 245 23.99 3.83 -11.33
C ASP A 245 23.08 3.11 -10.30
N LEU A 246 21.77 3.35 -10.40
CA LEU A 246 20.73 2.81 -9.50
C LEU A 246 19.65 2.03 -10.26
N PRO A 247 19.99 1.01 -11.07
CA PRO A 247 19.03 0.31 -11.92
C PRO A 247 17.95 -0.43 -11.12
N VAL A 248 18.27 -0.87 -9.89
CA VAL A 248 17.30 -1.47 -8.97
C VAL A 248 16.33 -0.41 -8.45
N GLY A 249 16.81 0.78 -8.05
CA GLY A 249 15.94 1.89 -7.64
C GLY A 249 15.04 2.41 -8.76
N VAL A 250 15.55 2.48 -9.99
CA VAL A 250 14.76 2.85 -11.18
C VAL A 250 13.63 1.85 -11.41
N ARG A 251 13.94 0.55 -11.43
CA ARG A 251 12.93 -0.50 -11.57
C ARG A 251 11.91 -0.46 -10.43
N THR A 252 12.38 -0.39 -9.18
CA THR A 252 11.51 -0.42 -8.00
C THR A 252 10.62 0.82 -7.88
N SER A 253 10.97 1.94 -8.52
CA SER A 253 10.07 3.09 -8.61
C SER A 253 8.73 2.76 -9.29
N GLY A 254 8.73 1.80 -10.23
CA GLY A 254 7.50 1.28 -10.87
C GLY A 254 6.78 0.20 -10.06
N GLU A 255 7.40 -0.32 -8.99
CA GLU A 255 6.91 -1.42 -8.14
C GLU A 255 6.54 -0.93 -6.72
N ALA A 256 6.57 0.39 -6.52
CA ALA A 256 6.39 1.00 -5.21
C ALA A 256 5.36 2.12 -5.25
N ASN A 257 4.64 2.27 -4.14
CA ASN A 257 3.98 3.51 -3.81
C ASN A 257 5.05 4.56 -3.53
N LEU A 258 4.96 5.75 -4.15
CA LEU A 258 5.97 6.80 -4.04
C LEU A 258 5.41 8.02 -3.31
N SER A 259 6.23 8.64 -2.47
CA SER A 259 5.79 9.78 -1.67
C SER A 259 6.89 10.82 -1.45
N MET A 260 6.45 12.00 -1.02
CA MET A 260 7.32 13.11 -0.67
C MET A 260 6.77 13.81 0.58
N GLY A 261 7.65 14.26 1.47
CA GLY A 261 7.34 15.15 2.58
C GLY A 261 6.86 14.48 3.87
N THR A 262 6.72 13.15 3.91
CA THR A 262 6.31 12.41 5.11
C THR A 262 7.05 11.08 5.25
N HIS A 263 7.15 10.59 6.49
CA HIS A 263 7.90 9.38 6.84
C HIS A 263 7.11 8.53 7.85
N GLY A 264 7.53 7.27 8.03
CA GLY A 264 6.99 6.37 9.06
C GLY A 264 5.48 6.15 8.96
N ALA A 265 4.79 6.11 10.11
CA ALA A 265 3.34 5.90 10.16
C ALA A 265 2.55 7.00 9.43
N ARG A 266 3.00 8.26 9.49
CA ARG A 266 2.34 9.38 8.82
C ARG A 266 2.37 9.24 7.29
N ASN A 267 3.43 8.65 6.75
CA ASN A 267 3.53 8.35 5.32
C ASN A 267 2.51 7.30 4.85
N ILE A 268 2.28 6.27 5.67
CA ILE A 268 1.25 5.27 5.39
C ILE A 268 -0.15 5.89 5.38
N LEU A 269 -0.45 6.80 6.30
CA LEU A 269 -1.72 7.52 6.29
C LEU A 269 -1.86 8.40 5.03
N ALA A 270 -0.79 9.05 4.59
CA ALA A 270 -0.80 9.83 3.34
C ALA A 270 -1.12 8.95 2.11
N TYR A 271 -0.55 7.75 2.02
CA TYR A 271 -0.90 6.79 0.96
C TYR A 271 -2.36 6.36 1.01
N LEU A 272 -2.94 6.18 2.21
CA LEU A 272 -4.33 5.77 2.37
C LEU A 272 -5.31 6.92 2.13
N GLU A 273 -4.93 8.15 2.47
CA GLU A 273 -5.67 9.36 2.09
C GLU A 273 -5.73 9.50 0.57
N ASP A 274 -4.61 9.28 -0.11
CA ASP A 274 -4.48 9.25 -1.57
C ASP A 274 -4.96 10.55 -2.23
N SER A 275 -4.53 11.68 -1.65
CA SER A 275 -4.91 13.02 -2.09
C SER A 275 -4.23 13.44 -3.39
N GLY A 276 -4.84 14.37 -4.11
CA GLY A 276 -4.39 14.85 -5.43
C GLY A 276 -5.17 14.25 -6.61
N ASP A 277 -5.21 14.99 -7.71
CA ASP A 277 -6.04 14.64 -8.88
C ASP A 277 -5.52 13.41 -9.61
N ASN A 278 -4.19 13.26 -9.70
CA ASN A 278 -3.54 12.09 -10.29
C ASN A 278 -3.77 10.79 -9.48
N ASN A 279 -4.32 10.90 -8.28
CA ASN A 279 -4.61 9.80 -7.37
C ASN A 279 -6.11 9.44 -7.32
N ALA A 280 -6.92 9.91 -8.29
CA ALA A 280 -8.33 9.51 -8.42
C ALA A 280 -8.54 7.97 -8.44
N PRO A 281 -7.64 7.16 -9.02
CA PRO A 281 -7.72 5.70 -8.97
C PRO A 281 -7.51 5.07 -7.58
N VAL A 282 -7.03 5.84 -6.60
CA VAL A 282 -6.62 5.40 -5.25
C VAL A 282 -5.65 4.23 -5.27
N GLY A 283 -4.66 4.31 -6.16
CA GLY A 283 -3.70 3.24 -6.42
C GLY A 283 -2.90 2.86 -5.18
N HIS A 284 -2.41 3.84 -4.43
CA HIS A 284 -1.60 3.59 -3.24
C HIS A 284 -2.39 2.82 -2.18
N ARG A 285 -3.63 3.27 -1.93
CA ARG A 285 -4.57 2.62 -1.01
C ARG A 285 -4.88 1.18 -1.44
N LYS A 286 -5.18 0.96 -2.72
CA LYS A 286 -5.47 -0.38 -3.25
C LYS A 286 -4.28 -1.32 -3.08
N HIS A 287 -3.05 -0.86 -3.33
CA HIS A 287 -1.85 -1.65 -3.09
C HIS A 287 -1.68 -2.03 -1.61
N ILE A 288 -1.85 -1.09 -0.68
CA ILE A 288 -1.75 -1.36 0.76
C ILE A 288 -2.83 -2.35 1.22
N LEU A 289 -4.04 -2.24 0.66
CA LEU A 289 -5.18 -3.07 1.00
C LEU A 289 -5.36 -4.28 0.06
N ASN A 290 -4.30 -4.70 -0.66
CA ASN A 290 -4.36 -5.93 -1.46
C ASN A 290 -4.53 -7.16 -0.54
N PRO A 291 -5.63 -7.93 -0.63
CA PRO A 291 -5.86 -9.08 0.23
C PRO A 291 -4.81 -10.17 0.09
N GLY A 292 -4.27 -10.35 -1.12
CA GLY A 292 -3.24 -11.34 -1.40
C GLY A 292 -1.91 -11.02 -0.75
N GLN A 293 -1.61 -9.75 -0.44
CA GLN A 293 -0.26 -9.34 -0.02
C GLN A 293 0.21 -10.06 1.25
N GLN A 294 1.46 -10.52 1.23
CA GLN A 294 2.14 -11.10 2.39
C GLN A 294 3.33 -10.26 2.86
N GLU A 295 4.08 -9.71 1.91
CA GLU A 295 5.28 -8.93 2.19
C GLU A 295 5.26 -7.60 1.45
N MET A 296 5.81 -6.56 2.09
CA MET A 296 6.08 -5.26 1.50
C MET A 296 7.50 -4.84 1.92
N GLY A 297 7.94 -3.64 1.54
CA GLY A 297 9.14 -3.03 2.12
C GLY A 297 9.07 -1.52 2.05
N ILE A 298 9.69 -0.82 2.98
CA ILE A 298 9.66 0.63 3.05
C ILE A 298 11.07 1.21 3.19
N GLY A 299 11.31 2.32 2.51
CA GLY A 299 12.57 3.03 2.51
C GLY A 299 12.39 4.50 2.21
N PHE A 300 13.34 5.32 2.68
CA PHE A 300 13.30 6.77 2.52
C PHE A 300 14.69 7.33 2.18
N ALA A 301 14.72 8.48 1.49
CA ALA A 301 15.92 9.24 1.15
C ALA A 301 15.63 10.74 1.20
N GLY A 302 16.18 11.45 2.21
CA GLY A 302 15.78 12.82 2.53
C GLY A 302 14.27 12.88 2.74
N GLN A 303 13.57 13.72 1.96
CA GLN A 303 12.11 13.86 2.03
C GLN A 303 11.31 12.84 1.18
N TYR A 304 11.96 11.96 0.43
CA TYR A 304 11.30 11.02 -0.47
C TYR A 304 11.13 9.66 0.18
N GLY A 305 10.04 8.98 -0.14
CA GLY A 305 9.72 7.65 0.36
C GLY A 305 9.23 6.72 -0.74
N ALA A 306 9.52 5.44 -0.57
CA ALA A 306 8.96 4.37 -1.38
C ALA A 306 8.47 3.24 -0.48
N LEU A 307 7.31 2.67 -0.81
CA LEU A 307 6.79 1.45 -0.22
C LEU A 307 6.62 0.42 -1.35
N TYR A 308 7.49 -0.57 -1.41
CA TYR A 308 7.40 -1.70 -2.33
C TYR A 308 6.13 -2.52 -2.08
N VAL A 309 5.31 -2.72 -3.12
CA VAL A 309 3.96 -3.31 -3.03
C VAL A 309 3.72 -4.46 -4.01
N PHE A 310 4.76 -4.90 -4.72
CA PHE A 310 4.72 -6.04 -5.66
C PHE A 310 5.41 -7.27 -5.05
N GLY A 311 5.28 -7.45 -3.74
CA GLY A 311 5.81 -8.60 -3.01
C GLY A 311 4.95 -9.85 -3.18
N GLU A 312 5.39 -10.95 -2.55
CA GLU A 312 4.68 -12.24 -2.56
C GLU A 312 3.19 -12.07 -2.19
N THR A 313 2.33 -12.79 -2.92
CA THR A 313 0.89 -12.84 -2.66
C THR A 313 0.42 -14.28 -2.43
N SER A 314 -0.63 -14.46 -1.62
CA SER A 314 -1.23 -15.76 -1.37
C SER A 314 -2.74 -15.76 -1.51
N SER A 315 -3.26 -16.67 -2.32
CA SER A 315 -4.69 -16.93 -2.45
C SER A 315 -5.32 -17.56 -1.20
N ASN A 316 -4.51 -17.99 -0.23
CA ASN A 316 -5.01 -18.53 1.04
C ASN A 316 -5.37 -17.43 2.04
N ASN A 317 -5.01 -16.18 1.76
CA ASN A 317 -5.39 -15.07 2.61
C ASN A 317 -6.91 -14.82 2.54
N PRO A 318 -7.54 -14.46 3.68
CA PRO A 318 -8.92 -14.03 3.69
C PRO A 318 -9.10 -12.84 2.74
N THR A 319 -10.09 -12.96 1.86
CA THR A 319 -10.39 -11.97 0.84
C THR A 319 -11.86 -11.57 0.99
N PRO A 320 -12.13 -10.39 1.58
CA PRO A 320 -13.48 -9.82 1.63
C PRO A 320 -14.05 -9.66 0.22
N GLU A 321 -15.37 -9.81 0.10
CA GLU A 321 -16.06 -9.58 -1.18
C GLU A 321 -15.91 -8.13 -1.63
N TRP A 322 -16.05 -7.20 -0.68
CA TRP A 322 -15.89 -5.76 -0.85
C TRP A 322 -14.89 -5.23 0.16
N ILE A 323 -14.08 -4.26 -0.26
CA ILE A 323 -13.04 -3.62 0.53
C ILE A 323 -13.34 -2.12 0.54
N PRO A 324 -14.25 -1.66 1.42
CA PRO A 324 -14.55 -0.24 1.53
C PRO A 324 -13.46 0.50 2.31
N TRP A 325 -13.18 1.73 1.89
CA TRP A 325 -12.36 2.67 2.65
C TRP A 325 -13.02 4.05 2.65
N PRO A 326 -13.43 4.57 3.82
CA PRO A 326 -13.40 3.99 5.16
C PRO A 326 -14.12 2.63 5.31
N SER A 327 -13.70 1.83 6.28
CA SER A 327 -14.27 0.49 6.52
C SER A 327 -15.66 0.55 7.16
N ALA A 328 -16.42 -0.54 7.05
CA ALA A 328 -17.65 -0.72 7.80
C ALA A 328 -17.38 -0.76 9.32
N GLY A 329 -18.31 -0.19 10.10
CA GLY A 329 -18.19 -0.06 11.55
C GLY A 329 -17.50 1.23 11.99
N TYR A 330 -16.93 1.22 13.20
CA TYR A 330 -16.19 2.33 13.77
C TYR A 330 -14.89 2.59 13.01
N PHE A 331 -14.67 3.85 12.65
CA PHE A 331 -13.51 4.28 11.88
C PHE A 331 -12.94 5.59 12.44
N PRO A 332 -11.62 5.66 12.74
CA PRO A 332 -10.99 6.88 13.27
C PRO A 332 -11.07 8.05 12.28
N THR A 333 -11.53 9.21 12.75
CA THR A 333 -11.54 10.44 11.94
C THR A 333 -10.17 10.86 11.43
N ASP A 334 -9.10 10.54 12.17
CA ASP A 334 -7.70 10.82 11.79
C ASP A 334 -7.22 10.05 10.55
N MET A 335 -7.95 9.01 10.13
CA MET A 335 -7.65 8.22 8.94
C MET A 335 -8.69 8.42 7.83
N GLU A 336 -9.68 9.29 8.05
CA GLU A 336 -10.72 9.56 7.07
C GLU A 336 -10.10 10.30 5.87
N PRO A 337 -10.26 9.82 4.63
CA PRO A 337 -9.53 10.31 3.47
C PRO A 337 -10.08 11.63 2.91
N GLN A 338 -10.46 12.55 3.79
CA GLN A 338 -11.01 13.87 3.47
C GLN A 338 -12.17 13.83 2.48
N GLY A 339 -13.03 12.82 2.59
CA GLY A 339 -14.17 12.58 1.71
C GLY A 339 -13.87 11.76 0.46
N ARG A 340 -12.61 11.41 0.12
CA ARG A 340 -12.26 10.54 -1.02
C ARG A 340 -12.43 9.06 -0.68
N TRP A 341 -13.68 8.61 -0.69
CA TRP A 341 -14.04 7.25 -0.31
C TRP A 341 -13.93 6.31 -1.51
N SER A 342 -13.71 5.03 -1.24
CA SER A 342 -13.64 4.00 -2.29
C SER A 342 -14.30 2.71 -1.84
N ILE A 343 -14.87 1.98 -2.80
CA ILE A 343 -15.34 0.61 -2.61
C ILE A 343 -14.73 -0.22 -3.74
N THR A 344 -13.93 -1.21 -3.37
CA THR A 344 -13.22 -2.06 -4.32
C THR A 344 -13.51 -3.54 -4.07
N THR A 345 -13.17 -4.37 -5.05
CA THR A 345 -13.28 -5.82 -4.97
C THR A 345 -12.14 -6.48 -5.74
N THR A 346 -11.77 -7.69 -5.33
CA THR A 346 -10.87 -8.57 -6.08
C THR A 346 -11.62 -9.45 -7.08
N GLN A 347 -12.97 -9.41 -7.07
CA GLN A 347 -13.79 -10.14 -8.03
C GLN A 347 -13.34 -9.82 -9.47
N ARG A 348 -13.27 -10.87 -10.28
CA ARG A 348 -12.98 -10.77 -11.71
C ARG A 348 -14.28 -10.50 -12.47
N ASP A 349 -14.14 -10.00 -13.69
CA ASP A 349 -15.27 -9.78 -14.61
C ASP A 349 -16.37 -8.84 -14.09
N VAL A 350 -15.99 -7.84 -13.29
CA VAL A 350 -16.88 -6.78 -12.80
C VAL A 350 -16.78 -5.53 -13.67
N ASP A 351 -17.92 -4.87 -13.87
CA ASP A 351 -18.06 -3.63 -14.62
C ASP A 351 -18.76 -2.57 -13.78
N PHE A 352 -18.05 -1.47 -13.52
CA PHE A 352 -18.50 -0.34 -12.73
C PHE A 352 -19.07 0.81 -13.58
N SER A 353 -19.15 0.68 -14.90
CA SER A 353 -19.60 1.76 -15.80
C SER A 353 -21.00 2.29 -15.48
N ALA A 354 -21.90 1.43 -15.00
CA ALA A 354 -23.26 1.79 -14.59
C ALA A 354 -23.42 1.97 -13.06
N ALA A 355 -22.33 1.85 -12.29
CA ALA A 355 -22.44 1.83 -10.84
C ALA A 355 -22.84 3.19 -10.27
N THR A 356 -23.71 3.20 -9.27
CA THR A 356 -24.11 4.40 -8.52
C THR A 356 -23.80 4.21 -7.06
N VAL A 357 -23.36 5.28 -6.40
CA VAL A 357 -23.16 5.30 -4.94
C VAL A 357 -24.11 6.30 -4.32
N THR A 358 -24.82 5.88 -3.29
CA THR A 358 -25.67 6.75 -2.46
C THR A 358 -25.12 6.77 -1.05
N VAL A 359 -25.00 7.96 -0.47
CA VAL A 359 -24.60 8.19 0.91
C VAL A 359 -25.75 8.77 1.71
N THR A 360 -26.00 8.20 2.88
CA THR A 360 -27.11 8.58 3.75
C THR A 360 -26.62 8.83 5.17
N GLN A 361 -26.97 9.99 5.73
CA GLN A 361 -26.71 10.36 7.12
C GLN A 361 -28.01 10.88 7.74
N GLY A 362 -28.54 10.16 8.74
CA GLY A 362 -29.86 10.45 9.29
C GLY A 362 -30.95 10.37 8.21
N SER A 363 -31.74 11.42 8.04
CA SER A 363 -32.76 11.54 6.98
C SER A 363 -32.22 12.12 5.67
N THR A 364 -30.95 12.54 5.62
CA THR A 364 -30.37 13.15 4.42
C THR A 364 -29.73 12.06 3.57
N SER A 365 -30.20 11.91 2.33
CA SER A 365 -29.62 10.99 1.34
C SER A 365 -29.15 11.77 0.11
N ARG A 366 -28.00 11.40 -0.45
CA ARG A 366 -27.42 12.01 -1.65
C ARG A 366 -26.75 10.95 -2.52
N THR A 367 -26.92 11.04 -3.83
CA THR A 367 -26.03 10.36 -4.76
C THR A 367 -24.64 11.00 -4.67
N ALA A 368 -23.61 10.18 -4.47
CA ALA A 368 -22.23 10.63 -4.39
C ALA A 368 -21.66 10.87 -5.79
N ASP A 369 -20.81 11.89 -5.92
CA ASP A 369 -20.08 12.14 -7.14
C ASP A 369 -18.95 11.12 -7.28
N ILE A 370 -19.06 10.23 -8.27
CA ILE A 370 -18.03 9.25 -8.59
C ILE A 370 -16.97 9.94 -9.43
N ILE A 371 -15.77 10.06 -8.87
CA ILE A 371 -14.62 10.73 -9.50
C ILE A 371 -13.75 9.77 -10.29
N TYR A 372 -13.89 8.46 -10.05
CA TYR A 372 -13.15 7.44 -10.79
C TYR A 372 -13.87 6.09 -10.79
N ARG A 373 -13.72 5.36 -11.90
CA ARG A 373 -14.19 3.98 -12.10
C ARG A 373 -13.06 3.19 -12.74
N ASP A 374 -12.72 2.04 -12.19
CA ASP A 374 -11.87 1.11 -12.92
C ASP A 374 -12.62 0.56 -14.14
N ALA A 375 -11.93 0.48 -15.27
CA ALA A 375 -12.47 -0.02 -16.54
C ALA A 375 -11.66 -1.21 -17.05
N GLY A 376 -12.35 -2.21 -17.60
CA GLY A 376 -11.73 -3.39 -18.18
C GLY A 376 -10.86 -4.16 -17.17
N ASN A 377 -9.61 -4.43 -17.55
CA ASN A 377 -8.65 -5.18 -16.73
C ASN A 377 -7.73 -4.29 -15.89
N ALA A 378 -7.94 -2.97 -15.86
CA ALA A 378 -7.12 -2.06 -15.05
C ALA A 378 -7.29 -2.39 -13.57
N ARG A 379 -6.20 -2.77 -12.90
CA ARG A 379 -6.19 -3.17 -11.49
C ARG A 379 -4.94 -2.66 -10.79
N TYR A 380 -5.16 -2.00 -9.66
CA TYR A 380 -4.10 -1.71 -8.69
C TYR A 380 -4.30 -2.66 -7.51
N GLY A 381 -3.23 -3.32 -7.04
CA GLY A 381 -3.33 -4.31 -5.96
C GLY A 381 -4.41 -5.37 -6.20
N ASP A 382 -4.52 -5.86 -7.44
CA ASP A 382 -5.53 -6.82 -7.94
C ASP A 382 -7.01 -6.42 -7.79
N GLN A 383 -7.26 -5.15 -7.47
CA GLN A 383 -8.59 -4.63 -7.20
C GLN A 383 -9.15 -3.76 -8.32
N ALA A 384 -10.46 -3.78 -8.46
CA ALA A 384 -11.24 -2.83 -9.26
C ALA A 384 -12.39 -2.27 -8.42
N GLY A 385 -12.86 -1.05 -8.70
CA GLY A 385 -13.88 -0.40 -7.92
C GLY A 385 -14.27 0.99 -8.40
N VAL A 386 -14.88 1.73 -7.48
CA VAL A 386 -15.22 3.14 -7.65
C VAL A 386 -14.59 3.97 -6.54
N THR A 387 -14.22 5.20 -6.89
CA THR A 387 -13.82 6.25 -5.96
C THR A 387 -14.81 7.39 -6.09
N PHE A 388 -15.29 7.91 -4.97
CA PHE A 388 -16.34 8.92 -4.91
C PHE A 388 -16.11 9.90 -3.76
N THR A 389 -16.77 11.05 -3.83
CA THR A 389 -16.66 12.08 -2.80
C THR A 389 -17.83 12.07 -1.83
N VAL A 390 -17.54 12.16 -0.54
CA VAL A 390 -18.52 12.36 0.53
C VAL A 390 -18.39 13.79 1.07
N PRO A 391 -19.45 14.62 1.03
CA PRO A 391 -19.39 16.02 1.47
C PRO A 391 -19.01 16.14 2.95
N GLU A 392 -18.24 17.16 3.29
CA GLU A 392 -17.81 17.43 4.68
C GLU A 392 -18.99 17.47 5.66
N SER A 393 -20.10 18.11 5.27
CA SER A 393 -21.31 18.19 6.10
C SER A 393 -21.88 16.84 6.52
N MET A 394 -21.59 15.76 5.79
CA MET A 394 -22.04 14.40 6.10
C MET A 394 -21.05 13.60 6.96
N ARG A 395 -19.77 14.01 6.96
CA ARG A 395 -18.67 13.33 7.67
C ARG A 395 -18.22 14.07 8.93
N THR A 396 -18.71 15.29 9.17
CA THR A 396 -18.49 16.00 10.44
C THR A 396 -19.10 15.23 11.60
N VAL A 397 -18.25 14.88 12.58
CA VAL A 397 -18.67 14.26 13.84
C VAL A 397 -19.55 15.24 14.63
N THR A 398 -20.75 14.81 14.98
CA THR A 398 -21.73 15.65 15.70
C THR A 398 -21.39 15.73 17.19
N ALA A 399 -22.20 16.49 17.94
CA ALA A 399 -22.07 16.61 19.39
C ALA A 399 -22.12 15.26 20.14
N ASP A 400 -22.71 14.22 19.53
CA ASP A 400 -22.77 12.87 20.09
C ASP A 400 -21.44 12.10 19.99
N GLY A 401 -20.41 12.72 19.37
CA GLY A 401 -19.07 12.16 19.25
C GLY A 401 -18.89 11.16 18.11
N GLU A 402 -19.92 10.98 17.27
CA GLU A 402 -19.90 10.09 16.09
C GLU A 402 -20.61 10.72 14.88
N ALA A 403 -20.24 10.30 13.66
CA ALA A 403 -21.04 10.50 12.44
C ALA A 403 -21.30 9.14 11.79
N ARG A 404 -22.58 8.80 11.58
CA ARG A 404 -23.00 7.53 10.97
C ARG A 404 -23.44 7.75 9.53
N ILE A 405 -22.68 7.20 8.59
CA ILE A 405 -22.90 7.32 7.15
C ILE A 405 -23.12 5.93 6.57
N THR A 406 -24.32 5.69 6.05
CA THR A 406 -24.61 4.47 5.29
C THR A 406 -24.30 4.72 3.82
N VAL A 407 -23.52 3.82 3.23
CA VAL A 407 -23.13 3.85 1.84
C VAL A 407 -23.78 2.67 1.14
N THR A 408 -24.43 2.93 0.01
CA THR A 408 -25.03 1.91 -0.86
C THR A 408 -24.42 2.01 -2.24
N LEU A 409 -23.79 0.94 -2.70
CA LEU A 409 -23.28 0.74 -4.05
C LEU A 409 -24.26 -0.15 -4.82
N SER A 410 -24.69 0.32 -5.98
CA SER A 410 -25.60 -0.43 -6.86
C SER A 410 -25.19 -0.30 -8.32
N GLY A 411 -25.79 -1.10 -9.21
CA GLY A 411 -25.54 -1.02 -10.65
C GLY A 411 -24.21 -1.62 -11.13
N VAL A 412 -23.47 -2.30 -10.26
CA VAL A 412 -22.29 -3.08 -10.66
C VAL A 412 -22.75 -4.30 -11.44
N ARG A 413 -22.11 -4.57 -12.58
CA ARG A 413 -22.44 -5.72 -13.43
C ARG A 413 -21.33 -6.75 -13.42
N SER A 414 -21.70 -8.00 -13.67
CA SER A 414 -20.79 -9.09 -13.99
C SER A 414 -21.31 -9.88 -15.20
N GLN A 415 -20.59 -10.93 -15.62
CA GLN A 415 -21.07 -11.83 -16.68
C GLN A 415 -22.41 -12.50 -16.36
N SER A 416 -22.76 -12.66 -15.07
CA SER A 416 -24.03 -13.24 -14.63
C SER A 416 -25.17 -12.23 -14.51
N GLY A 417 -24.95 -10.95 -14.84
CA GLY A 417 -25.93 -9.88 -14.74
C GLY A 417 -25.55 -8.81 -13.69
N THR A 418 -26.53 -8.04 -13.23
CA THR A 418 -26.31 -7.03 -12.20
C THR A 418 -26.07 -7.70 -10.84
N LEU A 419 -24.99 -7.33 -10.16
CA LEU A 419 -24.70 -7.79 -8.80
C LEU A 419 -25.72 -7.19 -7.80
N PRO A 420 -25.99 -7.87 -6.67
CA PRO A 420 -26.76 -7.28 -5.58
C PRO A 420 -26.18 -5.94 -5.12
N GLU A 421 -27.03 -5.08 -4.57
CA GLU A 421 -26.57 -3.86 -3.93
C GLU A 421 -25.71 -4.20 -2.72
N GLU A 422 -24.57 -3.52 -2.60
CA GLU A 422 -23.71 -3.60 -1.42
C GLU A 422 -24.02 -2.41 -0.51
N THR A 423 -24.31 -2.66 0.76
CA THR A 423 -24.61 -1.60 1.73
C THR A 423 -23.84 -1.81 3.03
N TYR A 424 -23.12 -0.79 3.46
CA TYR A 424 -22.40 -0.77 4.72
C TYR A 424 -22.52 0.57 5.43
N THR A 425 -22.25 0.60 6.73
CA THR A 425 -22.28 1.84 7.53
C THR A 425 -20.91 2.13 8.10
N VAL A 426 -20.43 3.35 7.87
CA VAL A 426 -19.24 3.91 8.50
C VAL A 426 -19.68 4.72 9.72
N VAL A 427 -19.04 4.49 10.86
CA VAL A 427 -19.23 5.25 12.10
C VAL A 427 -17.94 5.99 12.39
N LEU A 428 -17.82 7.19 11.83
CA LEU A 428 -16.68 8.07 12.09
C LEU A 428 -16.72 8.54 13.54
N PHE A 429 -15.58 8.50 14.22
CA PHE A 429 -15.49 8.95 15.61
C PHE A 429 -14.11 9.49 15.94
N ASN A 430 -14.01 10.28 17.01
CA ASN A 430 -12.72 10.71 17.55
C ASN A 430 -12.10 9.57 18.38
N ALA A 431 -10.94 9.09 17.93
CA ALA A 431 -10.22 7.98 18.54
C ALA A 431 -9.05 8.44 19.43
N HIS A 432 -8.73 9.75 19.46
CA HIS A 432 -7.69 10.33 20.30
C HIS A 432 -8.01 10.31 21.79
#